data_AF-A0A8D8IVY2-F1
#
_entry.id   AF-A0A8D8IVY2-F1
#
_cell.length_a   1.000
_cell.length_b   1.000
_cell.length_c   1.000
_cell.angle_alpha   90.00
_cell.angle_beta   90.00
_cell.angle_gamma   90.00
#
_symmetry.space_group_name_H-M   'P 1'
#
loop_
_entity.id
_entity.type
_entity.pdbx_description
1 polymer ?
#
loop_
_entity_poly.entity_id
_entity_poly.type
_entity_poly.pdbx_seq_one_letter_code
_entity_poly.pdbx_strand_id
1 'polypeptide(L)'
;ADRFNKVLIIDGRGHLLGRLSAIVAKQVLLGHKIVVVRCEGINISGNFYRNKLKYLAFLRKRMNTNPSRGPYHFRAPSRIFWRTVRGMLPHKTKRGQAALDRL
;
A
#
# COMPACT_ATOMS: atom_id res chain seq x y z
N ALA A 1 20.65 -19.74 7.07
CA ALA A 1 20.80 -18.29 6.84
C ALA A 1 20.14 -17.79 5.54
N ASP A 2 19.69 -18.67 4.63
CA ASP A 2 19.31 -18.29 3.25
C ASP A 2 17.82 -17.96 3.01
N ARG A 3 16.95 -18.10 4.02
CA ARG A 3 15.49 -17.90 3.85
C ARG A 3 15.06 -16.44 3.69
N PHE A 4 15.91 -15.46 4.03
CA PHE A 4 15.57 -14.03 4.03
C PHE A 4 16.02 -13.28 2.77
N ASN A 5 16.86 -13.89 1.91
CA ASN A 5 17.35 -13.25 0.69
C ASN A 5 16.48 -13.51 -0.55
N LYS A 6 15.59 -14.52 -0.50
CA LYS A 6 14.70 -14.81 -1.62
C LYS A 6 13.57 -13.80 -1.70
N VAL A 7 13.39 -13.19 -2.86
CA VAL A 7 12.27 -12.29 -3.15
C VAL A 7 10.97 -13.10 -3.17
N LEU A 8 9.99 -12.70 -2.36
CA LEU A 8 8.67 -13.30 -2.35
C LEU A 8 7.77 -12.58 -3.35
N ILE A 9 7.32 -13.29 -4.38
CA ILE A 9 6.40 -12.75 -5.38
C ILE A 9 4.97 -13.16 -5.01
N ILE A 10 4.07 -12.18 -4.91
CA ILE A 10 2.67 -12.39 -4.55
C ILE A 10 1.78 -11.90 -5.69
N ASP A 11 0.87 -12.76 -6.18
CA ASP A 11 -0.19 -12.34 -7.10
C ASP A 11 -1.32 -11.65 -6.32
N GLY A 12 -1.57 -10.37 -6.59
CA GLY A 12 -2.62 -9.58 -5.95
C GLY A 12 -4.04 -9.95 -6.38
N ARG A 13 -4.24 -10.75 -7.43
CA ARG A 13 -5.57 -11.14 -7.92
C ARG A 13 -6.39 -11.80 -6.81
N GLY A 14 -7.63 -11.34 -6.63
CA GLY A 14 -8.59 -11.97 -5.71
C GLY A 14 -8.35 -11.66 -4.22
N HIS A 15 -7.25 -11.00 -3.87
CA HIS A 15 -6.92 -10.69 -2.49
C HIS A 15 -7.70 -9.47 -1.99
N LEU A 16 -8.04 -9.46 -0.70
CA LEU A 16 -8.63 -8.28 -0.05
C LEU A 16 -7.55 -7.27 0.34
N LEU A 17 -7.66 -6.04 -0.15
CA LEU A 17 -6.67 -4.96 -0.04
C LEU A 17 -6.06 -4.83 1.36
N GLY A 18 -6.89 -4.68 2.38
CA GLY A 18 -6.44 -4.48 3.76
C GLY A 18 -5.78 -5.71 4.37
N ARG A 19 -6.30 -6.91 4.07
CA ARG A 19 -5.76 -8.17 4.61
C ARG A 19 -4.38 -8.47 4.04
N LEU A 20 -4.24 -8.33 2.72
CA LEU A 20 -2.96 -8.48 2.05
C LEU A 20 -1.95 -7.44 2.56
N SER A 21 -2.36 -6.17 2.66
CA SER A 21 -1.48 -5.08 3.13
C SER A 21 -0.92 -5.35 4.52
N ALA A 22 -1.73 -5.87 5.46
CA ALA A 22 -1.29 -6.11 6.84
C ALA A 22 -0.24 -7.22 6.93
N ILE A 23 -0.45 -8.31 6.19
CA ILE A 23 0.52 -9.43 6.12
C ILE A 23 1.83 -8.94 5.49
N VAL A 24 1.74 -8.25 4.35
CA VAL A 24 2.90 -7.69 3.66
C VAL A 24 3.67 -6.72 4.56
N ALA A 25 2.99 -5.81 5.26
CA ALA A 25 3.62 -4.86 6.17
C ALA A 25 4.44 -5.58 7.27
N LYS A 26 3.88 -6.65 7.86
CA LYS A 26 4.60 -7.42 8.90
C LYS A 26 5.82 -8.14 8.33
N GLN A 27 5.69 -8.79 7.19
CA GLN A 27 6.78 -9.55 6.57
C GLN A 27 7.94 -8.64 6.15
N VAL A 28 7.62 -7.48 5.60
CA VAL A 28 8.61 -6.46 5.21
C VAL A 28 9.34 -5.88 6.43
N LEU A 29 8.67 -5.74 7.59
CA LEU A 29 9.30 -5.34 8.86
C LEU A 29 10.21 -6.41 9.48
N LEU A 30 9.95 -7.69 9.17
CA LEU A 30 10.81 -8.82 9.54
C LEU A 30 12.03 -8.95 8.63
N GLY A 31 12.08 -8.21 7.53
CA GLY A 31 13.24 -8.14 6.63
C GLY A 31 13.06 -8.87 5.30
N HIS A 32 11.88 -9.43 5.02
CA HIS A 32 11.61 -10.07 3.74
C HIS A 32 11.46 -9.03 2.61
N LYS A 33 12.04 -9.34 1.44
CA LYS A 33 11.81 -8.60 0.19
C LYS A 33 10.58 -9.17 -0.51
N ILE A 34 9.61 -8.33 -0.84
CA ILE A 34 8.32 -8.77 -1.38
C ILE A 34 8.00 -7.96 -2.62
N VAL A 35 7.52 -8.62 -3.68
CA VAL A 35 7.01 -7.97 -4.87
C VAL A 35 5.56 -8.40 -5.05
N VAL A 36 4.64 -7.42 -5.05
CA VAL A 36 3.22 -7.68 -5.32
C VAL A 36 2.91 -7.31 -6.76
N VAL A 37 2.54 -8.31 -7.56
CA VAL A 37 2.15 -8.14 -8.96
C VAL A 37 0.63 -8.06 -9.09
N ARG A 38 0.14 -7.57 -10.22
CA ARG A 38 -1.30 -7.53 -10.57
C ARG A 38 -2.17 -6.82 -9.54
N CYS A 39 -1.72 -5.64 -9.09
CA CYS A 39 -2.42 -4.84 -8.09
C CYS A 39 -3.81 -4.37 -8.55
N GLU A 40 -4.08 -4.35 -9.86
CA GLU A 40 -5.40 -4.11 -10.46
C GLU A 40 -6.41 -5.21 -10.16
N GLY A 41 -5.95 -6.43 -9.83
CA GLY A 41 -6.80 -7.56 -9.46
C GLY A 41 -7.14 -7.63 -7.96
N ILE A 42 -6.69 -6.65 -7.15
CA ILE A 42 -6.96 -6.60 -5.71
C ILE A 42 -8.40 -6.14 -5.47
N ASN A 43 -9.10 -6.85 -4.62
CA ASN A 43 -10.49 -6.61 -4.27
C ASN A 43 -10.63 -5.74 -3.02
N ILE A 44 -11.68 -4.92 -3.00
CA ILE A 44 -12.12 -4.16 -1.83
C ILE A 44 -13.56 -4.55 -1.55
N SER A 45 -13.86 -4.94 -0.32
CA SER A 45 -15.19 -5.42 0.05
C SER A 45 -16.27 -4.34 -0.04
N GLY A 46 -17.48 -4.77 -0.43
CA GLY A 46 -18.66 -3.95 -0.62
C GLY A 46 -18.77 -3.33 -2.01
N ASN A 47 -19.91 -2.69 -2.26
CA ASN A 47 -20.28 -2.18 -3.58
C ASN A 47 -19.24 -1.18 -4.13
N PHE A 48 -18.97 -1.27 -5.44
CA PHE A 48 -18.09 -0.39 -6.20
C PHE A 48 -18.42 1.08 -5.96
N TYR A 49 -19.70 1.46 -6.00
CA TYR A 49 -20.14 2.85 -5.82
C TYR A 49 -19.71 3.42 -4.45
N ARG A 50 -19.83 2.62 -3.39
CA ARG A 50 -19.40 3.01 -2.04
C ARG A 50 -17.89 3.23 -1.97
N ASN A 51 -17.11 2.35 -2.59
CA ASN A 51 -15.66 2.46 -2.61
C ASN A 51 -15.20 3.67 -3.44
N LYS A 52 -15.89 3.98 -4.54
CA LYS A 52 -15.69 5.20 -5.33
C LYS A 52 -15.92 6.45 -4.47
N LEU A 53 -17.02 6.52 -3.72
CA LEU A 53 -17.32 7.68 -2.85
C LEU A 53 -16.26 7.87 -1.76
N LYS A 54 -15.77 6.79 -1.14
CA LYS A 54 -14.67 6.85 -0.17
C LYS A 54 -13.41 7.46 -0.79
N TYR A 55 -13.07 7.02 -2.00
CA TYR A 55 -11.89 7.54 -2.69
C TYR A 55 -12.09 9.00 -3.12
N LEU A 56 -13.28 9.39 -3.58
CA LEU A 56 -13.61 10.80 -3.88
C LEU A 56 -13.51 11.69 -2.64
N ALA A 57 -13.94 11.21 -1.46
CA ALA A 57 -13.78 11.94 -0.21
C ALA A 57 -12.29 12.13 0.17
N PHE A 58 -11.44 11.13 -0.12
CA PHE A 58 -9.99 11.26 0.04
C PHE A 58 -9.42 12.35 -0.88
N LEU A 59 -9.84 12.41 -2.15
CA LEU A 59 -9.36 13.43 -3.11
C LEU A 59 -9.70 14.86 -2.71
N ARG A 60 -10.80 15.07 -1.99
CA ARG A 60 -11.17 16.39 -1.47
C ARG A 60 -10.18 16.91 -0.43
N LYS A 61 -9.37 16.04 0.19
CA LYS A 61 -8.36 16.43 1.18
C LYS A 61 -7.17 17.08 0.47
N ARG A 62 -7.07 18.41 0.56
CA ARG A 62 -5.95 19.20 0.03
C ARG A 62 -5.48 20.20 1.08
N MET A 63 -4.21 20.61 1.01
CA MET A 63 -3.72 21.74 1.80
C MET A 63 -4.38 23.02 1.26
N ASN A 64 -4.98 23.83 2.14
CA ASN A 64 -5.72 25.03 1.72
C ASN A 64 -4.79 26.14 1.21
N THR A 65 -3.61 26.29 1.82
CA THR A 65 -2.64 27.33 1.47
C THR A 65 -1.90 27.04 0.16
N ASN A 66 -1.25 25.87 0.06
CA ASN A 66 -0.58 25.43 -1.16
C ASN A 66 -0.85 23.95 -1.43
N PRO A 67 -1.73 23.62 -2.39
CA PRO A 67 -2.07 22.23 -2.71
C PRO A 67 -0.89 21.35 -3.11
N SER A 68 0.19 21.91 -3.68
CA SER A 68 1.36 21.12 -4.13
C SER A 68 2.16 20.52 -2.96
N ARG A 69 2.13 21.15 -1.78
CA ARG A 69 2.73 20.64 -0.54
C ARG A 69 1.79 19.73 0.25
N GLY A 70 0.55 19.58 -0.21
CA GLY A 70 -0.49 18.81 0.46
C GLY A 70 -0.36 17.29 0.28
N PRO A 71 -1.40 16.55 0.67
CA PRO A 71 -1.47 15.11 0.44
C PRO A 71 -1.45 14.77 -1.05
N TYR A 72 -0.56 13.86 -1.45
CA TYR A 72 -0.52 13.35 -2.82
C TYR A 72 -1.58 12.27 -3.07
N HIS A 73 -2.35 12.44 -4.14
CA HIS A 73 -3.46 11.58 -4.53
C HIS A 73 -3.07 10.62 -5.66
N PHE A 74 -2.40 9.52 -5.34
CA PHE A 74 -2.00 8.53 -6.35
C PHE A 74 -3.20 7.71 -6.87
N ARG A 75 -3.33 7.64 -8.20
CA ARG A 75 -4.46 6.98 -8.90
C ARG A 75 -4.22 5.53 -9.29
N ALA A 76 -2.97 5.14 -9.54
CA ALA A 76 -2.64 3.78 -9.97
C ALA A 76 -2.95 2.74 -8.86
N PRO A 77 -3.51 1.56 -9.18
CA PRO A 77 -3.80 0.51 -8.20
C PRO A 77 -2.58 0.10 -7.37
N SER A 78 -1.41 -0.01 -8.00
CA SER A 78 -0.14 -0.29 -7.32
C SER A 78 0.22 0.76 -6.27
N ARG A 79 0.01 2.05 -6.58
CA ARG A 79 0.27 3.15 -5.64
C ARG A 79 -0.79 3.27 -4.55
N ILE A 80 -2.02 2.86 -4.83
CA ILE A 80 -3.08 2.73 -3.80
C ILE A 80 -2.67 1.64 -2.80
N PHE A 81 -2.25 0.47 -3.29
CA PHE A 81 -1.73 -0.62 -2.44
C PHE A 81 -0.48 -0.21 -1.66
N TRP A 82 0.49 0.42 -2.31
CA TRP A 82 1.69 0.94 -1.65
C TRP A 82 1.34 1.91 -0.52
N ARG A 83 0.34 2.78 -0.74
CA ARG A 83 -0.10 3.74 0.28
C ARG A 83 -0.82 3.06 1.46
N THR A 84 -1.58 1.99 1.22
CA THR A 84 -2.18 1.22 2.32
C THR A 84 -1.12 0.50 3.14
N VAL A 85 -0.13 -0.13 2.51
CA VAL A 85 1.02 -0.74 3.21
C VAL A 85 1.82 0.31 3.99
N ARG A 86 2.14 1.45 3.37
CA ARG A 86 2.80 2.58 4.05
C ARG A 86 2.02 3.07 5.28
N GLY A 87 0.70 3.08 5.22
CA GLY A 87 -0.17 3.45 6.33
C GLY A 87 -0.09 2.48 7.52
N MET A 88 0.31 1.24 7.27
CA MET A 88 0.50 0.19 8.28
C MET A 88 1.94 0.10 8.79
N LEU A 89 2.85 0.94 8.28
CA LEU A 89 4.27 0.97 8.66
C LEU A 89 4.65 2.27 9.39
N PRO A 90 5.63 2.24 10.31
CA PRO A 90 6.22 3.43 10.92
C PRO A 90 7.14 4.18 9.92
N HIS A 91 6.59 4.58 8.78
CA HIS A 91 7.31 5.06 7.58
C HIS A 91 8.09 6.37 7.76
N LYS A 92 7.93 7.06 8.88
CA LYS A 92 8.75 8.24 9.23
C LYS A 92 10.08 7.87 9.88
N THR A 93 10.23 6.64 10.36
CA THR A 93 11.46 6.13 10.97
C THR A 93 12.37 5.52 9.91
N LYS A 94 13.69 5.50 10.15
CA LYS A 94 14.67 4.85 9.24
C LYS A 94 14.34 3.37 9.00
N ARG A 95 13.93 2.65 10.07
CA ARG A 95 13.49 1.24 9.97
C ARG A 95 12.27 1.08 9.06
N GLY A 96 11.29 1.98 9.16
CA GLY A 96 10.08 1.96 8.35
C GLY A 96 10.34 2.32 6.88
N GLN A 97 11.28 3.24 6.63
CA GLN A 97 11.74 3.57 5.27
C GLN A 97 12.43 2.37 4.63
N ALA A 98 13.42 1.76 5.32
CA ALA A 98 14.09 0.55 4.85
C ALA A 98 13.13 -0.63 4.65
N ALA A 99 12.03 -0.69 5.40
CA ALA A 99 10.94 -1.62 5.14
C ALA A 99 10.24 -1.28 3.81
N LEU A 100 9.78 -0.05 3.61
CA LEU A 100 9.14 0.35 2.35
C LEU A 100 10.02 0.12 1.11
N ASP A 101 11.34 0.26 1.24
CA ASP A 101 12.29 0.02 0.13
C ASP A 101 12.42 -1.46 -0.26
N ARG A 102 11.94 -2.39 0.57
CA ARG A 102 11.91 -3.84 0.28
C ARG A 102 10.64 -4.29 -0.48
N LEU A 103 9.68 -3.39 -0.68
CA LEU A 103 8.37 -3.65 -1.29
C LEU A 103 8.27 -3.14 -2.74
#